data_AF-A0AAU3UX92-F1
#
_entry.id   AF-A0AAU3UX92-F1
#
_cell.length_a   1.000
_cell.length_b   1.000
_cell.length_c   1.000
_cell.angle_alpha   90.00
_cell.angle_beta   90.00
_cell.angle_gamma   90.00
#
_symmetry.space_group_name_H-M   'P 1'
#
loop_
_entity.id
_entity.type
_entity.pdbx_description
1 polymer ?
#
loop_
_entity_poly.entity_id
_entity_poly.type
_entity_poly.pdbx_seq_one_letter_code
_entity_poly.pdbx_strand_id
1 'polypeptide(L)'
;MASLLQLDIEELHKVSDALSNASTEISNIKASDAAQGIDSALPGSGLDGVCTQAGQFTDGAYQRVAGKLTQVSNAIGQCAKTVHDTDTAFADAMRRFDIHQAGSR
;
A
#
# COMPACT_ATOMS: atom_id res chain seq x y z
N MET A 1 7.90 -24.85 11.92
CA MET A 1 8.09 -23.42 12.23
C MET A 1 8.48 -22.61 11.00
N ALA A 2 9.50 -22.99 10.22
CA ALA A 2 9.86 -22.27 8.98
C ALA A 2 8.68 -22.07 8.00
N SER A 3 7.85 -23.09 7.80
CA SER A 3 6.64 -22.98 6.95
C SER A 3 5.57 -22.01 7.48
N LEU A 4 5.56 -21.72 8.78
CA LEU A 4 4.55 -20.85 9.40
C LEU A 4 4.98 -19.37 9.29
N LEU A 5 6.27 -19.09 9.48
CA LEU A 5 6.87 -17.77 9.21
C LEU A 5 6.82 -17.39 7.73
N GLN A 6 7.09 -18.35 6.82
CA GLN A 6 6.95 -18.14 5.39
C GLN A 6 5.50 -17.77 5.00
N LEU A 7 4.53 -18.48 5.57
CA LEU A 7 3.10 -18.20 5.38
C LEU A 7 2.74 -16.79 5.87
N ASP A 8 3.23 -16.40 7.04
CA ASP A 8 2.99 -15.06 7.59
C ASP A 8 3.59 -13.95 6.68
N ILE A 9 4.78 -14.16 6.11
CA ILE A 9 5.39 -13.24 5.14
C ILE A 9 4.52 -13.09 3.90
N GLU A 10 4.02 -14.21 3.34
CA GLU A 10 3.11 -14.17 2.18
C GLU A 10 1.81 -13.41 2.48
N GLU A 11 1.22 -13.61 3.66
CA GLU A 11 0.04 -12.85 4.07
C GLU A 11 0.32 -11.36 4.25
N LEU A 12 1.48 -10.98 4.78
CA LEU A 12 1.89 -9.56 4.85
C LEU A 12 2.03 -8.95 3.44
N HIS A 13 2.58 -9.68 2.48
CA HIS A 13 2.64 -9.23 1.08
C HIS A 13 1.25 -9.05 0.48
N LYS A 14 0.33 -10.00 0.68
CA LYS A 14 -1.06 -9.88 0.20
C LYS A 14 -1.76 -8.63 0.76
N VAL A 15 -1.59 -8.36 2.04
CA VAL A 15 -2.17 -7.16 2.68
C VAL A 15 -1.54 -5.89 2.12
N SER A 16 -0.22 -5.86 1.96
CA SER A 16 0.49 -4.74 1.33
C SER A 16 -0.04 -4.44 -0.07
N ASP A 17 -0.20 -5.48 -0.90
CA ASP A 17 -0.68 -5.35 -2.27
C ASP A 17 -2.14 -4.88 -2.31
N ALA A 18 -3.00 -5.43 -1.46
CA ALA A 18 -4.40 -5.02 -1.36
C ALA A 18 -4.52 -3.53 -1.00
N LEU A 19 -3.72 -3.03 -0.06
CA LEU A 19 -3.69 -1.62 0.33
C LEU A 19 -3.16 -0.72 -0.80
N SER A 20 -2.15 -1.17 -1.54
CA SER A 20 -1.59 -0.45 -2.70
C SER A 20 -2.62 -0.35 -3.84
N ASN A 21 -3.34 -1.44 -4.11
CA ASN A 21 -4.41 -1.48 -5.10
C ASN A 21 -5.56 -0.54 -4.69
N ALA A 22 -6.03 -0.62 -3.46
CA ALA A 22 -7.08 0.27 -2.94
C ALA A 22 -6.65 1.76 -3.00
N SER A 23 -5.38 2.06 -2.69
CA SER A 23 -4.82 3.40 -2.85
C SER A 23 -4.91 3.89 -4.30
N THR A 24 -4.56 3.03 -5.25
CA THR A 24 -4.60 3.34 -6.69
C THR A 24 -6.04 3.54 -7.18
N GLU A 25 -6.97 2.70 -6.73
CA GLU A 25 -8.39 2.86 -7.07
C GLU A 25 -8.94 4.19 -6.52
N ILE A 26 -8.62 4.54 -5.29
CA ILE A 26 -9.06 5.80 -4.66
C ILE A 26 -8.43 7.02 -5.34
N SER A 27 -7.15 6.96 -5.72
CA SER A 27 -6.49 8.10 -6.39
C SER A 27 -7.03 8.37 -7.79
N ASN A 28 -7.70 7.39 -8.40
CA ASN A 28 -8.37 7.53 -9.69
C ASN A 28 -9.77 8.15 -9.59
N ILE A 29 -10.33 8.32 -8.39
CA ILE A 29 -11.61 9.00 -8.19
C ILE A 29 -11.43 10.49 -8.43
N LYS A 30 -12.20 11.04 -9.38
CA LYS A 30 -12.24 12.47 -9.71
C LYS A 30 -13.64 13.01 -9.49
N ALA A 31 -13.92 13.46 -8.27
CA ALA A 31 -15.16 14.13 -7.93
C ALA A 31 -15.32 15.49 -8.64
N SER A 32 -14.21 16.14 -9.01
CA SER A 32 -14.25 17.36 -9.85
C SER A 32 -14.86 17.13 -11.23
N ASP A 33 -14.85 15.91 -11.76
CA ASP A 33 -15.49 15.60 -13.05
C ASP A 33 -17.02 15.78 -12.98
N ALA A 34 -17.63 15.65 -11.80
CA ALA A 34 -19.06 15.87 -11.62
C ALA A 34 -19.48 17.35 -11.76
N ALA A 35 -18.52 18.29 -11.66
CA ALA A 35 -18.78 19.70 -11.89
C ALA A 35 -18.76 20.08 -13.38
N GLN A 36 -18.29 19.18 -14.25
CA GLN A 36 -18.20 19.45 -15.69
C GLN A 36 -19.60 19.67 -16.29
N GLY A 37 -19.74 20.75 -17.05
CA GLY A 37 -20.98 21.08 -17.76
C GLY A 37 -22.00 21.89 -16.95
N ILE A 38 -21.75 22.21 -15.68
CA ILE A 38 -22.65 23.04 -14.88
C ILE A 38 -22.79 24.44 -15.47
N ASP A 39 -21.69 25.07 -15.89
CA ASP A 39 -21.75 26.38 -16.56
C ASP A 39 -22.61 26.35 -17.85
N SER A 40 -22.55 25.24 -18.60
CA SER A 40 -23.36 25.07 -19.81
C SER A 40 -24.86 24.86 -19.53
N ALA A 41 -25.20 24.22 -18.40
CA ALA A 41 -26.58 23.95 -18.01
C ALA A 41 -27.22 25.15 -17.28
N LEU A 42 -26.43 25.90 -16.50
CA LEU A 42 -26.87 27.00 -15.65
C LEU A 42 -25.92 28.21 -15.77
N PRO A 43 -25.84 28.83 -16.96
CA PRO A 43 -24.92 29.93 -17.21
C PRO A 43 -25.21 31.13 -16.31
N GLY A 44 -24.16 31.71 -15.72
CA GLY A 44 -24.26 32.90 -14.87
C GLY A 44 -24.82 32.66 -13.46
N SER A 45 -25.15 31.42 -13.10
CA SER A 45 -25.63 31.06 -11.74
C SER A 45 -24.55 31.14 -10.67
N GLY A 46 -23.26 31.13 -11.05
CA GLY A 46 -22.13 31.03 -10.15
C GLY A 46 -21.97 29.64 -9.50
N LEU A 47 -22.87 28.70 -9.79
CA LEU A 47 -22.88 27.36 -9.20
C LEU A 47 -21.67 26.53 -9.64
N ASP A 48 -21.20 26.76 -10.87
CA ASP A 48 -20.03 26.09 -11.45
C ASP A 48 -18.77 26.23 -10.58
N GLY A 49 -18.48 27.45 -10.12
CA GLY A 49 -17.33 27.72 -9.26
C GLY A 49 -17.44 27.02 -7.90
N VAL A 50 -18.64 27.00 -7.30
CA VAL A 50 -18.89 26.32 -6.02
C VAL A 50 -18.71 24.81 -6.15
N CYS A 51 -19.29 24.21 -7.19
CA CYS A 51 -19.20 22.78 -7.46
C CYS A 51 -17.77 22.35 -7.81
N THR A 52 -17.05 23.14 -8.59
CA THR A 52 -15.63 22.91 -8.91
C THR A 52 -14.79 22.92 -7.64
N GLN A 53 -14.98 23.92 -6.78
CA GLN A 53 -14.23 24.01 -5.53
C GLN A 53 -14.56 22.87 -4.56
N ALA A 54 -15.84 22.49 -4.45
CA ALA A 54 -16.25 21.33 -3.67
C ALA A 54 -15.63 20.02 -4.21
N GLY A 55 -15.59 19.85 -5.53
CA GLY A 55 -14.92 18.73 -6.20
C GLY A 55 -13.42 18.67 -5.86
N GLN A 56 -12.71 19.80 -5.96
CA GLN A 56 -11.29 19.89 -5.62
C GLN A 56 -10.99 19.52 -4.15
N PHE A 57 -11.83 19.97 -3.21
CA PHE A 57 -11.66 19.60 -1.80
C PHE A 57 -11.85 18.10 -1.57
N THR A 58 -12.81 17.51 -2.28
CA THR A 58 -13.12 16.07 -2.22
C THR A 58 -11.98 15.26 -2.83
N ASP A 59 -11.48 15.65 -3.99
CA ASP A 59 -10.31 15.02 -4.65
C ASP A 59 -9.08 15.07 -3.75
N GLY A 60 -8.81 16.23 -3.13
CA GLY A 60 -7.73 16.35 -2.15
C GLY A 60 -7.91 15.46 -0.92
N ALA A 61 -9.15 15.20 -0.49
CA ALA A 61 -9.43 14.27 0.59
C ALA A 61 -9.14 12.82 0.17
N TYR A 62 -9.58 12.39 -1.03
CA TYR A 62 -9.26 11.08 -1.57
C TYR A 62 -7.75 10.87 -1.72
N GLN A 63 -7.02 11.86 -2.24
CA GLN A 63 -5.56 11.79 -2.34
C GLN A 63 -4.87 11.62 -0.98
N ARG A 64 -5.36 12.29 0.07
CA ARG A 64 -4.83 12.11 1.43
C ARG A 64 -5.07 10.70 1.96
N VAL A 65 -6.22 10.10 1.69
CA VAL A 65 -6.53 8.72 2.07
C VAL A 65 -5.64 7.74 1.31
N ALA A 66 -5.55 7.87 -0.02
CA ALA A 66 -4.65 7.07 -0.85
C ALA A 66 -3.19 7.16 -0.37
N GLY A 67 -2.71 8.38 -0.07
CA GLY A 67 -1.37 8.58 0.50
C GLY A 67 -1.14 7.84 1.81
N LYS A 68 -2.13 7.82 2.72
CA LYS A 68 -2.05 7.04 3.97
C LYS A 68 -2.03 5.54 3.70
N LEU A 69 -2.86 5.05 2.79
CA LEU A 69 -2.89 3.62 2.42
C LEU A 69 -1.54 3.19 1.82
N THR A 70 -0.96 4.02 0.95
CA THR A 70 0.38 3.80 0.39
C THR A 70 1.45 3.74 1.49
N GLN A 71 1.41 4.65 2.46
CA GLN A 71 2.36 4.63 3.59
C GLN A 71 2.26 3.35 4.41
N VAL A 72 1.04 2.90 4.72
CA VAL A 72 0.82 1.66 5.48
C VAL A 72 1.26 0.44 4.67
N SER A 73 0.90 0.38 3.38
CA SER A 73 1.34 -0.67 2.45
C SER A 73 2.87 -0.79 2.45
N ASN A 74 3.58 0.32 2.25
CA ASN A 74 5.05 0.35 2.26
C ASN A 74 5.64 -0.12 3.60
N ALA A 75 5.05 0.27 4.73
CA ALA A 75 5.51 -0.15 6.05
C ALA A 75 5.36 -1.68 6.25
N ILE A 76 4.25 -2.24 5.78
CA ILE A 76 4.00 -3.69 5.82
C ILE A 76 4.98 -4.43 4.92
N GLY A 77 5.18 -3.98 3.68
CA GLY A 77 6.16 -4.57 2.77
C GLY A 77 7.58 -4.54 3.33
N GLN A 78 7.98 -3.43 3.97
CA GLN A 78 9.27 -3.31 4.62
C GLN A 78 9.41 -4.26 5.83
N CYS A 79 8.35 -4.44 6.61
CA CYS A 79 8.31 -5.40 7.71
C CYS A 79 8.52 -6.82 7.19
N ALA A 80 7.74 -7.24 6.20
CA ALA A 80 7.84 -8.55 5.57
C ALA A 80 9.26 -8.84 5.06
N LYS A 81 9.85 -7.87 4.36
CA LYS A 81 11.24 -7.95 3.90
C LYS A 81 12.23 -8.12 5.06
N THR A 82 12.06 -7.36 6.14
CA THR A 82 12.97 -7.41 7.29
C THR A 82 12.91 -8.77 7.99
N VAL A 83 11.70 -9.33 8.14
CA VAL A 83 11.52 -10.69 8.71
C VAL A 83 12.19 -11.73 7.82
N HIS A 84 11.94 -11.70 6.51
CA HIS A 84 12.57 -12.62 5.56
C HIS A 84 14.11 -12.56 5.59
N ASP A 85 14.67 -11.35 5.56
CA ASP A 85 16.13 -11.16 5.57
C ASP A 85 16.73 -11.66 6.90
N THR A 86 16.04 -11.45 8.02
CA THR A 86 16.47 -11.92 9.35
C THR A 86 16.44 -13.46 9.43
N ASP A 87 15.37 -14.10 8.95
CA ASP A 87 15.24 -15.55 8.92
C ASP A 87 16.31 -16.19 8.03
N THR A 88 16.59 -15.59 6.87
CA THR A 88 17.65 -16.05 5.96
C THR A 88 19.01 -15.97 6.63
N ALA A 89 19.32 -14.85 7.28
CA ALA A 89 20.58 -14.67 8.00
C ALA A 89 20.72 -15.66 9.16
N PHE A 90 19.64 -15.93 9.88
CA PHE A 90 19.62 -16.92 10.95
C PHE A 90 19.86 -18.34 10.42
N ALA A 91 19.19 -18.73 9.34
CA ALA A 91 19.37 -20.03 8.70
C ALA A 91 20.82 -20.22 8.20
N ASP A 92 21.41 -19.19 7.60
CA ASP A 92 22.80 -19.21 7.16
C ASP A 92 23.78 -19.30 8.33
N ALA A 93 23.51 -18.60 9.43
CA ALA A 93 24.29 -18.73 10.65
C ALA A 93 24.22 -20.16 11.21
N MET A 94 23.02 -20.77 11.29
CA MET A 94 22.87 -22.15 11.74
C MET A 94 23.61 -23.14 10.84
N ARG A 95 23.52 -23.00 9.50
CA ARG A 95 24.30 -23.83 8.56
C ARG A 95 25.81 -23.69 8.74
N ARG A 96 26.29 -22.49 9.09
CA ARG A 96 27.71 -22.25 9.40
C ARG A 96 28.15 -22.87 10.72
N PHE A 97 27.25 -23.05 11.69
CA PHE A 97 27.53 -23.76 12.94
C PHE A 97 27.35 -25.28 12.80
N ASP A 98 26.49 -25.72 11.88
CA ASP A 98 26.25 -27.12 11.51
C ASP A 98 27.34 -27.68 10.58
N ILE A 99 28.60 -27.41 10.91
CA ILE A 99 29.75 -28.03 10.25
C ILE A 99 29.83 -29.48 10.76
N HIS A 100 29.82 -30.42 9.82
CA HIS A 100 30.04 -31.86 9.97
C HIS A 100 31.38 -32.22 10.67
N GLN A 101 31.55 -31.89 11.94
CA GLN A 101 32.79 -32.09 12.68
C GLN A 101 32.59 -32.75 14.06
N ALA A 102 31.76 -33.80 14.13
CA ALA A 102 31.65 -34.62 15.35
C ALA A 102 31.69 -36.15 15.12
N GLY A 103 31.93 -36.65 13.89
CA GLY A 103 31.83 -38.12 13.67
C GLY A 103 32.59 -38.74 12.50
N SER A 104 33.58 -38.06 11.92
CA SER A 104 34.48 -38.65 10.93
C SER A 104 35.91 -38.62 11.46
N ARG A 105 36.17 -39.48 12.43
CA ARG A 105 37.47 -40.07 12.77
C ARG A 105 37.33 -41.09 13.88
#